data_AF-A0A3A6MTU4-F1
#
_entry.id   AF-A0A3A6MTU4-F1
#
_cell.length_a   1.000
_cell.length_b   1.000
_cell.length_c   1.000
_cell.angle_alpha   90.00
_cell.angle_beta   90.00
_cell.angle_gamma   90.00
#
_symmetry.space_group_name_H-M   'P 1'
#
loop_
_entity.id
_entity.type
_entity.pdbx_description
1 polymer ?
#
loop_
_entity_poly.entity_id
_entity_poly.type
_entity_poly.pdbx_seq_one_letter_code
_entity_poly.pdbx_strand_id
1 'polypeptide(L)'
;MKVKDIMAPITEYLSPDDTLQRAVLTMRTARRWHGLGVKGMVVLDGQGELVGILAIKDILRATIPVYLDPTISRFSWDGMLEEMARRVACKRVREFMSATVVTIDEDASLMACTDLLIKKNLQRLPVINRDGKPVGIVYIRDVYKVISQIFVDQPQCPL
;
A
#
# COMPACT_ATOMS: atom_id res chain seq x y z
N MET A 1 3.73 -16.50 -16.72
CA MET A 1 2.93 -15.42 -16.12
C MET A 1 3.87 -14.35 -15.58
N LYS A 2 3.67 -13.12 -16.04
CA LYS A 2 4.43 -11.93 -15.68
C LYS A 2 3.64 -11.08 -14.69
N VAL A 3 4.33 -10.14 -14.06
CA VAL A 3 3.74 -9.16 -13.13
C VAL A 3 2.60 -8.37 -13.79
N LYS A 4 2.80 -7.88 -15.02
CA LYS A 4 1.79 -7.11 -15.75
C LYS A 4 0.48 -7.85 -16.01
N ASP A 5 0.50 -9.18 -16.00
CA ASP A 5 -0.69 -10.00 -16.26
C ASP A 5 -1.71 -9.92 -15.11
N ILE A 6 -1.28 -9.52 -13.91
CA ILE A 6 -2.12 -9.52 -12.70
C ILE A 6 -2.13 -8.18 -11.94
N MET A 7 -1.29 -7.22 -12.35
CA MET A 7 -1.19 -5.94 -11.65
C MET A 7 -2.49 -5.14 -11.78
N ALA A 8 -2.82 -4.38 -10.73
CA ALA A 8 -3.85 -3.35 -10.83
C ALA A 8 -3.21 -2.08 -11.42
N PRO A 9 -3.76 -1.50 -12.51
CA PRO A 9 -3.22 -0.26 -13.08
C PRO A 9 -3.33 0.89 -12.07
N ILE A 10 -2.36 1.80 -12.10
CA ILE A 10 -2.43 3.04 -11.29
C ILE A 10 -3.35 4.02 -12.02
N THR A 11 -4.57 4.19 -11.50
CA THR A 11 -5.53 5.19 -11.97
C THR A 11 -5.59 6.42 -11.07
N GLU A 12 -5.22 6.25 -9.80
CA GLU A 12 -5.22 7.30 -8.80
C GLU A 12 -3.93 7.22 -7.98
N TYR A 13 -3.37 8.38 -7.66
CA TYR A 13 -2.15 8.54 -6.88
C TYR A 13 -2.28 9.75 -5.94
N LEU A 14 -1.34 9.88 -5.01
CA LEU A 14 -1.25 11.01 -4.09
C LEU A 14 -0.06 11.88 -4.47
N SER A 15 -0.12 13.17 -4.12
CA SER A 15 1.03 14.07 -4.09
C SER A 15 1.71 14.06 -2.72
N PRO A 16 3.04 14.24 -2.62
CA PRO A 16 3.72 14.42 -1.33
C PRO A 16 3.20 15.64 -0.55
N ASP A 17 2.62 16.61 -1.25
CA ASP A 17 2.06 17.84 -0.67
C ASP A 17 0.56 17.75 -0.36
N ASP A 18 -0.11 16.65 -0.71
CA ASP A 18 -1.48 16.40 -0.27
C ASP A 18 -1.55 16.34 1.27
N THR A 19 -2.68 16.74 1.84
CA THR A 19 -2.95 16.53 3.26
C THR A 19 -3.36 15.08 3.51
N LEU A 20 -3.15 14.56 4.72
CA LEU A 20 -3.68 13.25 5.11
C LEU A 20 -5.21 13.18 4.96
N GLN A 21 -5.92 14.27 5.23
CA GLN A 21 -7.36 14.36 4.99
C GLN A 21 -7.72 14.11 3.52
N ARG A 22 -7.04 14.81 2.59
CA ARG A 22 -7.23 14.62 1.15
C ARG A 22 -6.86 13.19 0.74
N ALA A 23 -5.75 12.67 1.25
CA ALA A 23 -5.34 11.29 0.99
C ALA A 23 -6.38 10.27 1.44
N VAL A 24 -6.98 10.45 2.62
CA VAL A 24 -8.06 9.58 3.12
C VAL A 24 -9.30 9.68 2.23
N LEU A 25 -9.68 10.87 1.77
CA LEU A 25 -10.81 11.03 0.85
C LEU A 25 -10.56 10.27 -0.46
N THR A 26 -9.39 10.45 -1.07
CA THR A 26 -9.00 9.72 -2.28
C THR A 26 -8.97 8.21 -2.03
N MET A 27 -8.40 7.75 -0.92
CA MET A 27 -8.37 6.33 -0.58
C MET A 27 -9.77 5.72 -0.36
N ARG A 28 -10.73 6.50 0.14
CA ARG A 28 -12.11 6.05 0.35
C ARG A 28 -12.89 5.92 -0.95
N THR A 29 -12.61 6.75 -1.94
CA THR A 29 -13.27 6.71 -3.26
C THR A 29 -12.58 5.77 -4.23
N ALA A 30 -11.26 5.63 -4.12
CA ALA A 30 -10.47 4.80 -5.00
C ALA A 30 -10.85 3.31 -4.90
N ARG A 31 -10.94 2.68 -6.07
CA ARG A 31 -11.27 1.27 -6.23
C ARG A 31 -10.22 0.59 -7.09
N ARG A 32 -9.94 -0.67 -6.76
CA ARG A 32 -9.15 -1.56 -7.63
C ARG A 32 -10.04 -2.11 -8.75
N TRP A 33 -9.41 -2.82 -9.71
CA TRP A 33 -10.06 -3.48 -10.86
C TRP A 33 -11.23 -4.43 -10.50
N HIS A 34 -11.36 -4.84 -9.23
CA HIS A 34 -12.46 -5.69 -8.72
C HIS A 34 -13.39 -5.00 -7.70
N GLY A 35 -13.42 -3.66 -7.65
CA GLY A 35 -14.26 -2.92 -6.69
C GLY A 35 -13.75 -2.98 -5.24
N LEU A 36 -12.61 -3.61 -4.98
CA LEU A 36 -11.98 -3.62 -3.67
C LEU A 36 -11.38 -2.26 -3.33
N GLY A 37 -11.54 -1.82 -2.09
CA GLY A 37 -10.92 -0.58 -1.60
C GLY A 37 -9.39 -0.62 -1.65
N VAL A 38 -8.77 0.54 -1.84
CA VAL A 38 -7.31 0.66 -1.78
C VAL A 38 -6.85 0.70 -0.33
N LYS A 39 -5.92 -0.19 0.05
CA LYS A 39 -5.27 -0.17 1.37
C LYS A 39 -4.08 0.79 1.44
N GLY A 40 -3.93 1.63 0.41
CA GLY A 40 -2.87 2.61 0.23
C GLY A 40 -2.50 2.78 -1.23
N MET A 41 -1.75 3.83 -1.49
CA MET A 41 -1.56 4.42 -2.81
C MET A 41 -0.09 4.79 -3.01
N VAL A 42 0.32 4.81 -4.26
CA VAL A 42 1.60 5.41 -4.64
C VAL A 42 1.55 6.92 -4.45
N VAL A 43 2.68 7.51 -4.09
CA VAL A 43 2.87 8.94 -3.98
C VAL A 43 3.81 9.36 -5.11
N LEU A 44 3.33 10.25 -5.98
CA LEU A 44 4.08 10.76 -7.11
C LEU A 44 4.37 12.25 -6.90
N ASP A 45 5.56 12.70 -7.28
CA ASP A 45 5.89 14.12 -7.27
C ASP A 45 5.30 14.87 -8.48
N GLY A 46 5.61 16.16 -8.60
CA GLY A 46 5.15 16.99 -9.72
C GLY A 46 5.68 16.59 -11.10
N GLN A 47 6.70 15.71 -11.17
CA GLN A 47 7.26 15.16 -12.41
C GLN A 47 6.70 13.77 -12.74
N GLY A 48 5.81 13.24 -11.89
CA GLY A 48 5.26 11.90 -12.01
C GLY A 48 6.23 10.80 -11.54
N GLU A 49 7.28 11.16 -10.79
CA GLU A 49 8.22 10.19 -10.24
C GLU A 49 7.69 9.58 -8.95
N LEU A 50 7.95 8.29 -8.75
CA LEU A 50 7.54 7.57 -7.55
C LEU A 50 8.41 7.96 -6.37
N VAL A 51 7.85 8.73 -5.44
CA VAL A 51 8.57 9.23 -4.24
C VAL A 51 8.16 8.56 -2.94
N GLY A 52 7.10 7.74 -2.96
CA GLY A 52 6.67 7.05 -1.76
C GLY A 52 5.45 6.15 -1.93
N ILE A 53 5.08 5.51 -0.84
CA ILE A 53 3.78 4.84 -0.68
C ILE A 53 3.16 5.32 0.63
N LEU A 54 1.87 5.64 0.60
CA LEU A 54 1.08 5.87 1.80
C LEU A 54 0.08 4.72 2.00
N ALA A 55 0.13 4.09 3.18
CA ALA A 55 -0.75 3.00 3.58
C ALA A 55 -1.69 3.37 4.73
N ILE A 56 -2.74 2.57 4.91
CA ILE A 56 -3.60 2.65 6.11
C ILE A 56 -2.73 2.56 7.39
N LYS A 57 -1.74 1.65 7.43
CA LYS A 57 -0.84 1.52 8.59
C LYS A 57 -0.04 2.79 8.89
N ASP A 58 0.27 3.60 7.87
CA ASP A 58 1.07 4.81 8.03
C ASP A 58 0.19 5.92 8.61
N ILE A 59 -1.06 6.01 8.16
CA ILE A 59 -2.08 6.91 8.73
C ILE A 59 -2.39 6.54 10.19
N LEU A 60 -2.54 5.24 10.49
CA LEU A 60 -2.75 4.78 11.87
C LEU A 60 -1.54 5.07 12.76
N ARG A 61 -0.33 4.94 12.22
CA ARG A 61 0.90 5.30 12.97
C ARG A 61 0.99 6.79 13.23
N ALA A 62 0.51 7.64 12.31
CA ALA A 62 0.48 9.08 12.50
C ALA A 62 -0.36 9.49 13.73
N THR A 63 -1.39 8.71 14.11
CA THR A 63 -2.23 9.02 15.27
C THR A 63 -1.66 8.52 16.60
N ILE A 64 -0.57 7.75 16.59
CA ILE A 64 0.05 7.20 17.81
C ILE A 64 1.14 8.18 18.29
N PRO A 65 0.99 8.80 19.48
CA PRO A 65 2.02 9.68 20.02
C PRO A 65 3.31 8.91 20.35
N VAL A 66 4.46 9.53 20.08
CA VAL A 66 5.81 8.93 20.24
C VAL A 66 6.12 8.57 21.70
N TYR A 67 5.47 9.23 22.66
CA TYR A 67 5.67 9.05 24.10
C TYR A 67 4.73 8.01 24.75
N LEU A 68 4.02 7.21 23.95
CA LEU A 68 3.28 6.07 24.49
C LEU A 68 4.24 4.96 24.89
N ASP A 69 4.69 5.03 26.14
CA ASP A 69 5.19 3.86 26.85
C ASP A 69 3.97 2.95 27.18
N PRO A 70 3.99 1.65 26.81
CA PRO A 70 2.94 0.69 27.16
C PRO A 70 2.61 0.62 28.66
N THR A 71 3.50 1.09 29.53
CA THR A 71 3.32 1.12 30.99
C THR A 71 2.53 2.33 31.50
N ILE A 72 2.24 3.34 30.67
CA ILE A 72 1.40 4.48 31.04
C ILE A 72 -0.09 4.08 30.87
N SER A 73 -0.51 3.07 31.63
CA SER A 73 -1.87 2.53 31.66
C SER A 73 -2.86 3.40 32.44
N ARG A 74 -2.43 4.56 32.95
CA ARG A 74 -3.21 5.46 33.81
C ARG A 74 -3.75 6.72 33.16
N PHE A 75 -3.32 7.05 31.94
CA PHE A 75 -3.94 8.13 31.17
C PHE A 75 -5.10 7.55 30.36
N SER A 76 -6.27 8.19 30.45
CA SER A 76 -7.46 7.80 29.69
C SER A 76 -7.14 7.85 28.20
N TRP A 77 -7.11 6.66 27.57
CA TRP A 77 -6.97 6.49 26.13
C TRP A 77 -8.18 7.03 25.37
N ASP A 78 -9.31 7.20 26.05
CA ASP A 78 -10.55 7.75 25.50
C ASP A 78 -10.36 9.22 25.09
N GLY A 79 -10.71 9.54 23.85
CA GLY A 79 -10.61 10.89 23.29
C GLY A 79 -9.24 11.26 22.69
N MET A 80 -8.16 10.56 23.06
CA MET A 80 -6.83 10.82 22.53
C MET A 80 -6.73 10.51 21.03
N LEU A 81 -7.38 9.43 20.59
CA LEU A 81 -7.38 9.05 19.18
C LEU A 81 -8.06 10.12 18.31
N GLU A 82 -9.21 10.63 18.74
CA GLU A 82 -9.96 11.67 18.05
C GLU A 82 -9.16 12.97 17.98
N GLU A 83 -8.53 13.37 19.08
CA GLU A 83 -7.68 14.56 19.11
C GLU A 83 -6.47 14.40 18.17
N MET A 84 -5.77 13.27 18.25
CA MET A 84 -4.63 12.99 17.39
C MET A 84 -5.02 12.94 15.92
N ALA A 85 -6.15 12.31 15.58
CA ALA A 85 -6.68 12.26 14.24
C ALA A 85 -6.95 13.68 13.69
N ARG A 86 -7.56 14.57 14.49
CA ARG A 86 -7.76 15.98 14.11
C ARG A 86 -6.45 16.71 13.89
N ARG A 87 -5.45 16.51 14.77
CA ARG A 87 -4.13 17.16 14.69
C ARG A 87 -3.37 16.76 13.43
N VAL A 88 -3.42 15.49 13.02
CA VAL A 88 -2.67 15.01 11.84
C VAL A 88 -3.41 15.19 10.53
N ALA A 89 -4.73 15.41 10.53
CA ALA A 89 -5.54 15.52 9.32
C ALA A 89 -4.99 16.55 8.30
N CYS A 90 -4.49 17.69 8.78
CA CYS A 90 -3.95 18.78 7.94
C CYS A 90 -2.45 18.65 7.63
N LYS A 91 -1.77 17.61 8.13
CA LYS A 91 -0.35 17.36 7.87
C LYS A 91 -0.14 16.76 6.49
N ARG A 92 1.05 16.95 5.91
CA ARG A 92 1.35 16.52 4.53
C ARG A 92 1.66 15.03 4.46
N VAL A 93 1.29 14.40 3.35
CA VAL A 93 1.54 12.98 3.07
C VAL A 93 3.03 12.63 3.22
N ARG A 94 3.92 13.49 2.74
CA ARG A 94 5.38 13.29 2.83
C ARG A 94 5.92 13.12 4.25
N GLU A 95 5.21 13.61 5.26
CA GLU A 95 5.61 13.46 6.67
C GLU A 95 5.40 12.03 7.19
N PHE A 96 4.56 11.23 6.52
CA PHE A 96 4.16 9.89 7.01
C PHE A 96 4.32 8.77 5.97
N MET A 97 4.50 9.10 4.68
CA MET A 97 4.70 8.09 3.65
C MET A 97 6.00 7.30 3.86
N SER A 98 6.01 6.05 3.42
CA SER A 98 7.26 5.30 3.29
C SER A 98 8.01 5.76 2.03
N ALA A 99 9.13 6.47 2.21
CA ALA A 99 9.93 7.02 1.11
C ALA A 99 10.78 5.96 0.37
N THR A 100 11.25 4.93 1.09
CA THR A 100 12.00 3.83 0.46
C THR A 100 11.02 2.85 -0.17
N VAL A 101 10.83 2.96 -1.48
CA VAL A 101 9.89 2.14 -2.23
C VAL A 101 10.62 1.03 -2.96
N VAL A 102 10.35 -0.22 -2.56
CA VAL A 102 10.76 -1.39 -3.34
C VAL A 102 9.80 -1.52 -4.51
N THR A 103 10.32 -1.51 -5.73
CA THR A 103 9.55 -1.66 -6.97
C THR A 103 9.85 -2.98 -7.66
N ILE A 104 9.05 -3.34 -8.65
CA ILE A 104 9.29 -4.48 -9.54
C ILE A 104 9.00 -4.10 -10.99
N ASP A 105 9.77 -4.65 -11.92
CA ASP A 105 9.55 -4.46 -13.35
C ASP A 105 8.28 -5.19 -13.83
N GLU A 106 7.53 -4.59 -14.74
CA GLU A 106 6.27 -5.14 -15.26
C GLU A 106 6.45 -6.46 -16.04
N ASP A 107 7.62 -6.68 -16.64
CA ASP A 107 7.98 -7.89 -17.36
C ASP A 107 8.59 -8.97 -16.45
N ALA A 108 8.81 -8.67 -15.16
CA ALA A 108 9.33 -9.64 -14.19
C ALA A 108 8.41 -10.85 -14.02
N SER A 109 9.01 -11.99 -13.67
CA SER A 109 8.24 -13.22 -13.42
C SER A 109 7.41 -13.10 -12.15
N LEU A 110 6.25 -13.77 -12.14
CA LEU A 110 5.42 -13.83 -10.94
C LEU A 110 6.14 -14.52 -9.76
N MET A 111 7.05 -15.45 -10.05
CA MET A 111 7.91 -16.08 -9.03
C MET A 111 8.83 -15.05 -8.36
N ALA A 112 9.51 -14.20 -9.14
CA ALA A 112 10.35 -13.13 -8.60
C ALA A 112 9.53 -12.13 -7.76
N CYS A 113 8.32 -11.78 -8.23
CA CYS A 113 7.39 -10.95 -7.46
C CYS A 113 7.01 -11.59 -6.12
N THR A 114 6.69 -12.89 -6.14
CA THR A 114 6.31 -13.65 -4.93
C THR A 114 7.47 -13.68 -3.94
N ASP A 115 8.67 -14.03 -4.38
CA ASP A 115 9.87 -14.06 -3.54
C ASP A 115 10.14 -12.69 -2.89
N LEU A 116 10.02 -11.61 -3.67
CA LEU A 116 10.24 -10.24 -3.19
C LEU A 116 9.19 -9.82 -2.14
N LEU A 117 7.90 -10.11 -2.39
CA LEU A 117 6.82 -9.82 -1.44
C LEU A 117 7.05 -10.53 -0.09
N ILE A 118 7.42 -11.80 -0.11
CA ILE A 118 7.62 -12.61 1.10
C ILE A 118 8.88 -12.18 1.85
N LYS A 119 10.04 -12.13 1.16
CA LYS A 119 11.33 -11.79 1.79
C LYS A 119 11.34 -10.41 2.44
N LYS A 120 10.63 -9.46 1.86
CA LYS A 120 10.56 -8.07 2.37
C LYS A 120 9.33 -7.83 3.25
N ASN A 121 8.51 -8.86 3.51
CA ASN A 121 7.25 -8.76 4.26
C ASN A 121 6.33 -7.63 3.72
N LEU A 122 6.22 -7.56 2.40
CA LEU A 122 5.47 -6.52 1.70
C LEU A 122 4.09 -7.03 1.32
N GLN A 123 3.08 -6.20 1.58
CA GLN A 123 1.69 -6.50 1.20
C GLN A 123 1.39 -6.13 -0.26
N ARG A 124 2.28 -5.36 -0.89
CA ARG A 124 2.16 -4.82 -2.23
C ARG A 124 3.50 -4.32 -2.76
N LEU A 125 3.59 -4.22 -4.08
CA LEU A 125 4.72 -3.66 -4.80
C LEU A 125 4.20 -2.75 -5.92
N PRO A 126 4.68 -1.50 -6.02
CA PRO A 126 4.54 -0.72 -7.24
C PRO A 126 5.30 -1.37 -8.38
N VAL A 127 4.65 -1.40 -9.53
CA VAL A 127 5.17 -1.93 -10.77
C VAL A 127 5.64 -0.77 -11.63
N ILE A 128 6.87 -0.86 -12.13
CA ILE A 128 7.45 0.12 -13.04
C ILE A 128 7.60 -0.48 -14.44
N ASN A 129 7.46 0.35 -15.47
CA ASN A 129 7.79 -0.02 -16.84
C ASN A 129 9.29 0.17 -17.12
N ARG A 130 9.70 -0.11 -18.36
CA ARG A 130 11.09 0.04 -18.82
C ARG A 130 11.63 1.48 -18.75
N ASP A 131 10.75 2.47 -18.81
CA ASP A 131 11.09 3.89 -18.69
C ASP A 131 11.19 4.34 -17.22
N GLY A 132 11.05 3.42 -16.27
CA GLY A 132 11.06 3.70 -14.83
C GLY A 132 9.76 4.31 -14.30
N LYS A 133 8.71 4.42 -15.12
CA LYS A 133 7.44 5.02 -14.72
C LYS A 133 6.55 4.02 -13.99
N PRO A 134 5.88 4.43 -12.89
CA PRO A 134 4.97 3.57 -12.16
C PRO A 134 3.69 3.34 -12.96
N VAL A 135 3.41 2.09 -13.33
CA VAL A 135 2.29 1.70 -14.19
C VAL A 135 1.22 0.88 -13.46
N GLY A 136 1.57 0.24 -12.34
CA GLY A 136 0.64 -0.62 -11.63
C GLY A 136 1.03 -0.89 -10.19
N ILE A 137 0.21 -1.66 -9.50
CA ILE A 137 0.48 -2.20 -8.16
C ILE A 137 0.09 -3.67 -8.16
N VAL A 138 1.01 -4.55 -7.76
CA VAL A 138 0.68 -5.94 -7.42
C VAL A 138 0.44 -6.05 -5.93
N TYR A 139 -0.64 -6.74 -5.54
CA TYR A 139 -0.92 -7.07 -4.15
C TYR A 139 -0.66 -8.55 -3.89
N ILE A 140 -0.19 -8.87 -2.67
CA ILE A 140 0.03 -10.26 -2.26
C ILE A 140 -1.22 -11.14 -2.39
N ARG A 141 -2.41 -10.54 -2.23
CA ARG A 141 -3.70 -11.21 -2.41
C ARG A 141 -3.97 -11.64 -3.86
N ASP A 142 -3.50 -10.86 -4.83
CA ASP A 142 -3.72 -11.17 -6.25
C ASP A 142 -2.80 -12.32 -6.67
N VAL A 143 -1.55 -12.33 -6.17
CA VAL A 143 -0.64 -13.47 -6.27
C VAL A 143 -1.26 -14.72 -5.63
N TYR A 144 -1.78 -14.59 -4.41
CA TYR A 144 -2.46 -15.70 -3.73
C TYR A 144 -3.65 -16.22 -4.53
N LYS A 145 -4.47 -15.34 -5.12
CA LYS A 145 -5.62 -15.73 -5.94
C LYS A 145 -5.20 -16.63 -7.12
N VAL A 146 -4.10 -16.26 -7.80
CA VAL A 146 -3.51 -17.08 -8.88
C VAL A 146 -3.11 -18.45 -8.36
N ILE A 147 -2.32 -18.49 -7.28
CA ILE A 147 -1.81 -19.74 -6.71
C ILE A 147 -2.95 -20.63 -6.21
N SER A 148 -3.93 -20.05 -5.50
CA SER A 148 -5.07 -20.79 -4.98
C SER A 148 -5.92 -21.38 -6.09
N GLN A 149 -6.05 -20.68 -7.22
CA GLN A 149 -6.77 -21.22 -8.37
C GLN A 149 -6.04 -22.45 -8.94
N ILE A 150 -4.71 -22.34 -9.10
CA ILE A 150 -3.88 -23.47 -9.55
C ILE A 150 -4.03 -24.68 -8.61
N PHE A 151 -4.09 -24.45 -7.30
CA PHE A 151 -4.28 -25.53 -6.32
C PHE A 151 -5.64 -26.21 -6.44
N VAL A 152 -6.71 -25.43 -6.63
CA VAL A 152 -8.08 -25.95 -6.78
C VAL A 152 -8.27 -26.68 -8.11
N ASP A 153 -7.53 -26.28 -9.16
CA ASP A 153 -7.58 -26.93 -10.46
C ASP A 153 -6.85 -28.29 -10.48
N GLN A 154 -6.06 -28.62 -9.45
CA GLN A 154 -5.46 -29.95 -9.31
C GLN A 154 -6.51 -30.98 -8.81
N PRO A 155 -6.39 -32.26 -9.21
CA PRO A 155 -7.15 -33.34 -8.59
C PRO A 155 -6.95 -33.34 -7.07
N GLN A 156 -7.99 -33.71 -6.31
CA GLN A 156 -7.86 -33.81 -4.84
C GLN A 156 -6.69 -34.71 -4.47
N CYS A 157 -5.80 -34.19 -3.63
CA CYS A 157 -4.68 -34.96 -3.10
C CYS A 157 -5.23 -36.14 -2.29
N PRO A 158 -4.77 -37.38 -2.53
CA PRO A 158 -5.06 -38.48 -1.63
C PRO A 158 -4.39 -38.15 -0.28
N LEU A 159 -5.22 -37.85 0.73
CA LEU A 159 -4.78 -37.63 2.11
C LEU A 159 -4.54 -38.96 2.81
#